data_AF-A0A965JKR6-F1
#
_entry.id   AF-A0A965JKR6-F1
#
_cell.length_a   1.000
_cell.length_b   1.000
_cell.length_c   1.000
_cell.angle_alpha   90.00
_cell.angle_beta   90.00
_cell.angle_gamma   90.00
#
_symmetry.space_group_name_H-M   'P 1'
#
loop_
_entity.id
_entity.type
_entity.pdbx_description
1 polymer ?
#
loop_
_entity_poly.entity_id
_entity_poly.type
_entity_poly.pdbx_seq_one_letter_code
_entity_poly.pdbx_strand_id
1 'polypeptide(L)' 'MTNPLALYIHWPFCVSKCPYCDFNSHVREGIDMAQWQHALCADMAYEAALTGGRPLTSIFFGGGTPSL' A
#
# COMPACT_ATOMS: atom_id res chain seq x y z
N MET A 1 -23.28 -2.12 16.21
CA MET A 1 -22.72 -1.42 15.03
C MET A 1 -21.25 -1.78 14.96
N THR A 2 -20.79 -2.37 13.85
CA THR A 2 -19.38 -2.69 13.63
C THR A 2 -18.60 -1.40 13.36
N ASN A 3 -17.49 -1.17 14.07
CA ASN A 3 -16.64 -0.01 13.84
C ASN A 3 -16.10 -0.02 12.40
N PRO A 4 -16.25 1.03 11.58
CA PRO A 4 -15.68 1.06 10.24
C PRO A 4 -14.15 0.92 10.22
N LEU A 5 -13.61 0.60 9.06
CA LEU A 5 -12.17 0.50 8.79
C LEU A 5 -11.73 1.59 7.81
N ALA A 6 -10.46 1.97 7.92
CA ALA A 6 -9.72 2.72 6.93
C ALA A 6 -8.52 1.87 6.48
N LEU A 7 -8.19 1.89 5.19
CA LEU A 7 -7.08 1.13 4.61
C LEU A 7 -6.00 2.10 4.14
N TYR A 8 -4.77 1.89 4.61
CA TYR A 8 -3.58 2.56 4.08
C TYR A 8 -2.79 1.55 3.25
N ILE A 9 -2.56 1.87 1.98
CA ILE A 9 -1.73 1.08 1.08
C ILE A 9 -0.38 1.80 0.92
N HIS A 10 0.68 1.13 1.36
CA HIS A 10 2.04 1.64 1.25
C HIS A 10 2.63 1.29 -0.12
N TRP A 11 2.94 2.33 -0.91
CA TRP A 11 3.71 2.24 -2.14
C TRP A 11 5.16 2.64 -1.85
N PRO A 12 6.13 1.71 -1.85
CA PRO A 12 7.48 2.01 -1.38
C PRO A 12 8.41 2.53 -2.47
N PHE A 13 7.93 2.87 -3.68
CA PHE A 13 8.80 3.17 -4.82
C PHE A 13 8.81 4.64 -5.22
N CYS A 14 9.98 5.14 -5.60
CA CYS A 14 10.19 6.47 -6.18
C CYS A 14 11.05 6.38 -7.43
N VAL A 15 10.88 7.30 -8.37
CA VAL A 15 11.81 7.48 -9.52
C VAL A 15 13.18 7.98 -9.04
N SER A 16 13.19 8.84 -8.00
CA SER A 16 14.40 9.35 -7.38
C SER A 16 14.18 9.60 -5.88
N LYS A 17 15.26 9.68 -5.10
CA LYS A 17 15.18 9.98 -3.67
C LYS A 17 15.50 11.46 -3.42
N CYS A 18 14.53 12.20 -2.88
CA CYS A 18 14.77 13.57 -2.43
C CYS A 18 15.76 13.57 -1.26
N PRO A 19 16.66 14.57 -1.16
CA PRO A 19 17.69 14.61 -0.11
C PRO A 19 17.14 14.72 1.32
N TYR A 20 15.88 15.16 1.45
CA TYR A 20 15.17 15.29 2.72
C TYR A 20 14.18 14.15 2.98
N CYS A 21 14.06 13.17 2.07
CA CYS A 21 13.02 12.13 2.18
C CYS A 21 13.40 11.10 3.25
N ASP A 22 12.61 11.05 4.32
CA ASP A 22 12.70 10.07 5.42
C ASP A 22 11.66 8.94 5.31
N PHE A 23 10.73 9.03 4.35
CA PHE A 23 9.77 7.96 4.09
C PHE A 23 10.48 6.65 3.75
N ASN A 24 9.90 5.54 4.24
CA ASN A 24 10.28 4.21 3.78
C ASN A 24 9.98 4.12 2.27
N SER A 25 11.04 4.31 1.48
CA SER A 25 10.96 4.47 0.04
C SER A 25 12.28 4.07 -0.61
N HIS A 26 12.16 3.52 -1.81
CA HIS A 26 13.22 2.89 -2.57
C HIS A 26 13.19 3.34 -4.02
N VAL A 27 14.37 3.67 -4.54
CA VAL A 27 14.56 3.80 -5.99
C VAL A 27 14.86 2.40 -6.55
N ARG A 28 14.16 2.04 -7.61
CA ARG A 28 14.31 0.77 -8.34
C ARG A 28 14.29 1.08 -9.83
N GLU A 29 15.20 0.46 -10.59
CA GLU A 29 15.24 0.62 -12.04
C GLU A 29 14.05 -0.07 -12.74
N GLY A 30 13.49 -1.11 -12.10
CA GLY A 30 12.29 -1.79 -12.55
C GLY A 30 11.54 -2.42 -11.38
N ILE A 31 10.22 -2.46 -11.48
CA ILE A 31 9.32 -3.08 -10.52
C ILE A 31 8.56 -4.17 -11.28
N ASP A 32 8.61 -5.40 -10.79
CA ASP A 32 7.67 -6.42 -11.27
C ASP A 32 6.28 -6.09 -10.70
N MET A 33 5.52 -5.30 -11.46
CA MET A 33 4.21 -4.81 -11.06
C MET A 33 3.22 -5.95 -10.82
N ALA A 34 3.30 -7.01 -11.63
CA ALA A 34 2.40 -8.15 -11.50
C ALA A 34 2.66 -8.92 -10.22
N GLN A 35 3.94 -9.19 -9.90
CA GLN A 35 4.32 -9.82 -8.65
C GLN A 35 3.94 -8.95 -7.44
N TRP A 36 4.22 -7.65 -7.49
CA TRP A 36 3.90 -6.73 -6.39
C TRP A 36 2.39 -6.66 -6.13
N GLN A 37 1.58 -6.50 -7.19
CA GLN A 37 0.12 -6.47 -7.09
C GLN A 37 -0.41 -7.80 -6.54
N HIS A 38 0.11 -8.93 -7.00
CA HIS A 38 -0.30 -10.25 -6.51
C HIS A 38 -0.04 -10.39 -5.00
N ALA A 39 1.16 -10.00 -4.54
CA ALA A 39 1.52 -10.03 -3.13
C ALA A 39 0.62 -9.12 -2.29
N LEU A 40 0.37 -7.88 -2.73
CA LEU A 40 -0.52 -6.94 -2.04
C LEU A 40 -1.95 -7.49 -1.94
N CYS A 41 -2.50 -8.03 -3.03
CA CYS A 41 -3.85 -8.59 -3.02
C CYS A 41 -3.95 -9.82 -2.09
N ALA A 42 -2.92 -10.66 -2.05
CA ALA A 42 -2.87 -11.81 -1.14
C ALA A 42 -2.86 -11.37 0.34
N ASP A 43 -2.05 -10.37 0.68
CA ASP A 43 -1.99 -9.77 2.02
C ASP A 43 -3.34 -9.13 2.43
N MET A 44 -3.94 -8.35 1.53
CA MET A 44 -5.26 -7.76 1.76
C MET A 44 -6.36 -8.81 1.95
N ALA A 45 -6.30 -9.93 1.22
CA ALA A 45 -7.27 -11.02 1.37
C ALA A 45 -7.13 -11.72 2.74
N TYR A 46 -5.90 -11.89 3.21
CA TYR A 46 -5.62 -12.41 4.55
C TYR A 46 -6.19 -11.47 5.64
N GLU A 47 -5.90 -10.18 5.56
CA GLU A 47 -6.42 -9.17 6.50
C GLU A 47 -7.96 -9.07 6.45
N ALA A 48 -8.56 -9.18 5.26
CA ALA A 48 -10.01 -9.19 5.10
C ALA A 48 -10.67 -10.38 5.83
N ALA A 49 -10.03 -11.55 5.84
CA ALA A 49 -10.52 -12.72 6.57
C ALA A 49 -10.51 -12.52 8.09
N LEU A 50 -9.54 -11.76 8.62
CA LEU A 50 -9.41 -11.45 10.05
C LEU A 50 -10.33 -10.33 10.54
N THR A 51 -10.76 -9.44 9.64
CA THR A 51 -11.49 -8.23 9.99
C THR A 51 -13.01 -8.39 10.02
N GLY A 52 -13.53 -9.59 9.76
CA GLY A 52 -14.92 -9.95 10.03
C GLY A 52 -15.96 -9.16 9.24
N GLY A 53 -15.64 -8.75 8.01
CA GLY A 53 -16.57 -8.06 7.10
C GLY A 53 -16.95 -6.64 7.52
N ARG A 54 -16.14 -5.99 8.38
CA ARG A 54 -16.33 -4.59 8.76
C ARG A 54 -16.33 -3.67 7.53
N PRO A 55 -17.21 -2.65 7.47
CA PRO A 55 -17.27 -1.76 6.32
C PRO A 55 -15.98 -0.93 6.22
N LEU A 56 -15.45 -0.82 5.01
CA LEU A 56 -14.32 0.05 4.68
C LEU A 56 -14.86 1.41 4.21
N THR A 57 -14.46 2.50 4.87
CA THR A 57 -14.98 3.85 4.59
C THR A 57 -13.99 4.76 3.87
N SER A 58 -12.70 4.42 3.91
CA SER A 58 -11.66 5.21 3.25
C SER A 58 -10.47 4.34 2.86
N ILE A 59 -9.84 4.72 1.76
CA ILE A 59 -8.59 4.13 1.26
C ILE A 59 -7.61 5.28 1.02
N PHE A 60 -6.39 5.15 1.53
CA PHE A 60 -5.31 6.08 1.33
C PHE A 60 -4.11 5.37 0.72
N PHE A 61 -3.51 5.99 -0.29
CA PHE A 61 -2.26 5.52 -0.89
C PHE A 61 -1.14 6.48 -0.48
N GLY A 62 -0.05 5.95 0.08
CA GLY A 62 1.09 6.77 0.52
C GLY A 62 2.40 6.02 0.45
N GLY A 63 3.50 6.67 0.86
CA GLY A 63 4.84 6.09 0.85
C GLY A 63 5.78 6.91 -0.01
N GLY A 64 6.39 6.28 -1.02
CA GLY A 64 7.16 6.93 -2.06
C GLY A 64 6.28 7.80 -2.97
N THR A 65 6.07 7.39 -4.20
CA THR A 65 5.23 8.13 -5.16
C THR A 65 4.12 7.24 -5.71
N PRO A 66 2.96 7.14 -5.02
CA PRO A 66 1.86 6.25 -5.44
C PRO A 66 1.27 6.53 -6.83
N SER A 67 1.61 7.67 -7.43
CA SER A 67 1.16 8.07 -8.77
C SER A 67 2.09 7.62 -9.89
N LEU A 68 3.16 6.87 -9.60
CA LEU A 68 4.05 6.25 -10.58
C LEU A 68 3.40 5.03 -11.21
#